data_AF-A7TUW2-F1
#
_entry.id   AF-A7TUW2-F1
#
_cell.length_a   1.000
_cell.length_b   1.000
_cell.length_c   1.000
_cell.angle_alpha   90.00
_cell.angle_beta   90.00
_cell.angle_gamma   90.00
#
_symmetry.space_group_name_H-M   'P 1'
#
loop_
_entity.id
_entity.type
_entity.pdbx_description
1 polymer ?
#
loop_
_entity_poly.entity_id
_entity_poly.type
_entity_poly.pdbx_seq_one_letter_code
_entity_poly.pdbx_strand_id
1 'polypeptide(L)'
;MKFPHRSRRGVLLGLTVPQLAVAGLTGLLLLAVILARGVVGALQLIPLWAVIALLVFVRHRGRALADWAPIVIRYALRRMRGQLVWLTRPSRRPTREGLLHLPGTAASLRVTTAPDGKYGAVHNPHTGTLTAVVKVSSRAYALLDPGTQQANVGGWGRALAALARTGQMARIQVIERTIPDSGDALRRYWEEHGRPDTPMAGAIYNELIQSAGPAAAPHEAYVAVSLDTKVARRLINQAGGGLTGAFSVLAQLTSTFDQAARTAGLTPTGWLTAREIAAVVRTSYDPKALATLDRWSTVGRPEAEPAAAGPVVVVEKADHIATDSAVHATYWVENWPRTETSAGFLHQLLFTGGVRRTLSLSYEPKNLDAALRDVQRKKSSVIADAAERARRGQVDSEADSIEYQDIKSRERQLIAGHADVALTGLLTVSADTEDELRTACAVVETAAVGAQLDLRPLTWQQAEAFTAAALPLALAA
;
A
#
# COMPACT_ATOMS: atom_id res chain seq x y z
N MET A 1 -3.61 -21.61 -32.57
CA MET A 1 -4.23 -20.85 -33.68
C MET A 1 -3.15 -20.32 -34.60
N LYS A 2 -3.16 -20.70 -35.89
CA LYS A 2 -2.20 -20.23 -36.89
C LYS A 2 -2.88 -19.11 -37.67
N PHE A 3 -2.52 -17.86 -37.40
CA PHE A 3 -3.08 -16.72 -38.13
C PHE A 3 -2.47 -16.66 -39.53
N PRO A 4 -3.28 -16.47 -40.59
CA PRO A 4 -2.76 -16.35 -41.94
C PRO A 4 -1.87 -15.11 -42.06
N HIS A 5 -0.77 -15.24 -42.80
CA HIS A 5 0.10 -14.11 -43.09
C HIS A 5 -0.66 -13.05 -43.90
N ARG A 6 -0.48 -11.78 -43.54
CA ARG A 6 -1.06 -10.65 -44.27
C ARG A 6 -0.63 -10.71 -45.74
N SER A 7 -1.60 -10.96 -46.62
CA SER A 7 -1.43 -10.91 -48.09
C SER A 7 -0.70 -9.63 -48.50
N ARG A 8 0.43 -9.79 -49.21
CA ARG A 8 1.29 -8.71 -49.72
C ARG A 8 1.06 -8.44 -51.22
N ARG A 9 -0.03 -8.96 -51.81
CA ARG A 9 -0.29 -8.78 -53.24
C ARG A 9 -0.69 -7.32 -53.53
N GLY A 10 0.20 -6.59 -54.21
CA GLY A 10 -0.13 -5.32 -54.85
C GLY A 10 -1.05 -5.52 -56.06
N VAL A 11 -1.70 -4.46 -56.52
CA VAL A 11 -2.74 -4.51 -57.56
C VAL A 11 -2.13 -4.76 -58.95
N LEU A 12 -0.93 -4.22 -59.20
CA LEU A 12 -0.15 -4.46 -60.43
C LEU A 12 1.36 -4.46 -60.08
N LEU A 13 2.09 -5.47 -60.53
CA LEU A 13 3.56 -5.63 -60.33
C LEU A 13 4.05 -5.55 -58.86
N GLY A 14 3.17 -5.79 -57.88
CA GLY A 14 3.51 -5.71 -56.46
C GLY A 14 3.48 -4.31 -55.85
N LEU A 15 3.05 -3.29 -56.61
CA LEU A 15 2.86 -1.91 -56.15
C LEU A 15 1.45 -1.71 -55.56
N THR A 16 1.35 -0.86 -54.53
CA THR A 16 0.08 -0.44 -53.93
C THR A 16 -0.61 0.61 -54.82
N VAL A 17 -1.94 0.74 -54.73
CA VAL A 17 -2.72 1.76 -55.47
C VAL A 17 -2.12 3.18 -55.37
N PRO A 18 -1.69 3.68 -54.18
CA PRO A 18 -1.05 4.99 -54.11
C PRO A 18 0.35 5.04 -54.72
N GLN A 19 1.13 3.95 -54.70
CA GLN A 19 2.41 3.89 -55.44
C GLN A 19 2.19 3.97 -56.96
N LEU A 20 1.14 3.33 -57.48
CA LEU A 20 0.76 3.41 -58.90
C LEU A 20 0.33 4.82 -59.29
N ALA A 21 -0.46 5.49 -58.45
CA ALA A 21 -0.86 6.88 -58.71
C ALA A 21 0.33 7.83 -58.73
N VAL A 22 1.27 7.69 -57.77
CA VAL A 22 2.49 8.51 -57.72
C VAL A 22 3.39 8.21 -58.93
N ALA A 23 3.63 6.93 -59.25
CA ALA A 23 4.44 6.54 -60.40
C ALA A 23 3.84 7.01 -61.73
N GLY A 24 2.52 6.89 -61.90
CA GLY A 24 1.80 7.35 -63.09
C GLY A 24 1.86 8.87 -63.26
N LEU A 25 1.63 9.63 -62.18
CA LEU A 25 1.72 11.09 -62.21
C LEU A 25 3.16 11.57 -62.51
N THR A 26 4.15 10.86 -61.96
CA THR A 26 5.58 11.11 -62.20
C THR A 26 5.95 10.85 -63.66
N GLY A 27 5.44 9.76 -64.25
CA GLY A 27 5.64 9.46 -65.67
C GLY A 27 5.00 10.50 -66.60
N LEU A 28 3.79 10.95 -66.28
CA LEU A 28 3.12 12.04 -66.99
C LEU A 28 3.89 13.36 -66.89
N LEU A 29 4.39 13.70 -65.70
CA LEU A 29 5.20 14.89 -65.47
C LEU A 29 6.53 14.81 -66.26
N LEU A 30 7.17 13.64 -66.26
CA LEU A 30 8.42 13.40 -67.00
C LEU A 30 8.19 13.58 -68.51
N LEU A 31 7.11 13.00 -69.03
CA LEU A 31 6.72 13.13 -70.43
C LEU A 31 6.46 14.60 -70.80
N ALA A 32 5.72 15.33 -69.97
CA ALA A 32 5.45 16.76 -70.19
C ALA A 32 6.74 17.60 -70.18
N VAL A 33 7.68 17.32 -69.27
CA VAL A 33 8.98 18.01 -69.21
C VAL A 33 9.81 17.71 -70.46
N ILE A 34 9.83 16.46 -70.93
CA ILE A 34 10.57 16.07 -72.14
C ILE A 34 9.96 16.76 -73.37
N LEU A 35 8.64 16.82 -73.48
CA LEU A 35 7.95 17.50 -74.59
C LEU A 35 8.21 19.01 -74.60
N ALA A 36 8.27 19.65 -73.43
CA ALA A 36 8.42 21.11 -73.33
C ALA A 36 9.87 21.62 -73.37
N ARG A 37 10.83 20.85 -72.82
CA ARG A 37 12.23 21.28 -72.64
C ARG A 37 13.26 20.31 -73.21
N GLY A 38 12.80 19.26 -73.90
CA GLY A 38 13.67 18.21 -74.42
C GLY A 38 14.33 17.36 -73.33
N VAL A 39 15.21 16.46 -73.76
CA VAL A 39 15.90 15.49 -72.88
C VAL A 39 16.77 16.19 -71.84
N VAL A 40 17.35 17.35 -72.18
CA VAL A 40 18.21 18.14 -71.27
C VAL A 40 17.44 18.65 -70.05
N GLY A 41 16.17 19.05 -70.23
CA GLY A 41 15.31 19.46 -69.10
C GLY A 41 14.98 18.31 -68.15
N ALA A 42 14.86 17.09 -68.66
CA ALA A 42 14.66 15.90 -67.82
C ALA A 42 15.91 15.54 -67.01
N LEU A 43 17.11 15.69 -67.60
CA LEU A 43 18.41 15.49 -66.93
C LEU A 43 18.62 16.49 -65.77
N GLN A 44 18.24 17.75 -65.93
CA GLN A 44 18.35 18.75 -64.86
C GLN A 44 17.47 18.42 -63.64
N LEU A 45 16.37 17.71 -63.84
CA LEU A 45 15.45 17.30 -62.78
C LEU A 45 15.76 15.91 -62.19
N ILE A 46 16.91 15.29 -62.52
CA ILE A 46 17.36 14.02 -61.92
C ILE A 46 17.24 14.00 -60.38
N PRO A 47 17.61 15.05 -59.63
CA PRO A 47 17.47 15.03 -58.18
C PRO A 47 16.01 14.87 -57.73
N LEU A 48 15.07 15.51 -58.44
CA LEU A 48 13.64 15.40 -58.17
C LEU A 48 13.12 14.00 -58.47
N TRP A 49 13.51 13.42 -59.61
CA TRP A 49 13.15 12.05 -59.97
C TRP A 49 13.71 11.03 -58.98
N ALA A 50 14.93 11.23 -58.50
CA ALA A 50 15.57 10.38 -57.50
C ALA A 50 14.81 10.41 -56.16
N VAL A 51 14.34 11.58 -55.71
CA VAL A 51 13.51 11.71 -54.49
C VAL A 51 12.17 11.01 -54.64
N ILE A 52 11.53 11.12 -55.81
CA ILE A 52 10.25 10.45 -56.06
C ILE A 52 10.43 8.93 -56.12
N ALA A 53 11.47 8.45 -56.80
CA ALA A 53 11.84 7.04 -56.82
C ALA A 53 12.12 6.53 -55.41
N LEU A 54 12.81 7.31 -54.57
CA LEU A 54 13.05 6.98 -53.17
C LEU A 54 11.72 6.81 -52.41
N LEU A 55 10.76 7.72 -52.56
CA LEU A 55 9.46 7.64 -51.88
C LEU A 55 8.59 6.45 -52.34
N VAL A 56 8.74 6.03 -53.59
CA VAL A 56 8.00 4.89 -54.14
C VAL A 56 8.65 3.56 -53.75
N PHE A 57 9.97 3.45 -53.84
CA PHE A 57 10.67 2.17 -53.68
C PHE A 57 11.22 1.90 -52.28
N VAL A 58 11.54 2.94 -51.49
CA VAL A 58 12.03 2.74 -50.13
C VAL A 58 10.88 2.41 -49.19
N ARG A 59 10.99 1.25 -48.54
CA ARG A 59 9.99 0.73 -47.62
C ARG A 59 10.49 0.89 -46.19
N HIS A 60 9.73 1.61 -45.37
CA HIS A 60 10.00 1.69 -43.93
C HIS A 60 8.99 0.80 -43.19
N ARG A 61 9.50 -0.15 -42.40
CA ARG A 61 8.70 -1.14 -41.62
C ARG A 61 7.61 -1.85 -42.44
N GLY A 62 7.95 -2.23 -43.68
CA GLY A 62 7.08 -3.03 -44.55
C GLY A 62 6.01 -2.27 -45.34
N ARG A 63 5.93 -0.93 -45.23
CA ARG A 63 5.06 -0.07 -46.05
C ARG A 63 5.90 0.90 -46.88
N ALA A 64 5.42 1.28 -48.07
CA ALA A 64 6.06 2.31 -48.87
C ALA A 64 5.93 3.67 -48.18
N LEU A 65 6.89 4.58 -48.37
CA LEU A 65 6.80 5.94 -47.83
C LEU A 65 5.56 6.69 -48.34
N ALA A 66 5.14 6.44 -49.59
CA ALA A 66 3.88 6.97 -50.14
C ALA A 66 2.63 6.55 -49.33
N ASP A 67 2.61 5.33 -48.76
CA ASP A 67 1.48 4.85 -47.94
C ASP A 67 1.42 5.55 -46.55
N TRP A 68 2.53 6.15 -46.10
CA TRP A 68 2.58 6.89 -44.84
C TRP A 68 2.01 8.30 -44.96
N ALA A 69 2.02 8.90 -46.17
CA ALA A 69 1.54 10.26 -46.39
C ALA A 69 0.11 10.52 -45.82
N PRO A 70 -0.92 9.72 -46.12
CA PRO A 70 -2.26 9.95 -45.56
C PRO A 70 -2.32 9.76 -44.03
N ILE A 71 -1.47 8.89 -43.46
CA ILE A 71 -1.41 8.66 -42.01
C ILE A 71 -0.80 9.88 -41.31
N VAL A 72 0.32 10.38 -41.83
CA VAL A 72 1.04 11.54 -41.30
C VAL A 72 0.20 12.80 -41.46
N ILE A 73 -0.42 13.02 -42.62
CA ILE A 73 -1.31 14.17 -42.87
C ILE A 73 -2.51 14.14 -41.91
N ARG A 74 -3.19 12.99 -41.76
CA ARG A 74 -4.30 12.86 -40.80
C ARG A 74 -3.84 13.10 -39.37
N TYR A 75 -2.66 12.61 -38.99
CA TYR A 75 -2.09 12.86 -37.67
C TYR A 75 -1.78 14.34 -37.45
N ALA A 76 -1.15 15.02 -38.41
CA ALA A 76 -0.85 16.45 -38.34
C ALA A 76 -2.12 17.31 -38.29
N LEU A 77 -3.14 17.00 -39.10
CA LEU A 77 -4.43 17.67 -39.07
C LEU A 77 -5.15 17.48 -37.72
N ARG A 78 -5.13 16.26 -37.17
CA ARG A 78 -5.68 16.00 -35.83
C ARG A 78 -4.88 16.71 -34.74
N ARG A 79 -3.56 16.85 -34.89
CA ARG A 79 -2.69 17.62 -33.97
C ARG A 79 -3.06 19.09 -33.98
N MET A 80 -3.18 19.69 -35.16
CA MET A 80 -3.57 21.09 -35.33
C MET A 80 -4.97 21.37 -34.80
N ARG A 81 -5.91 20.43 -34.97
CA ARG A 81 -7.29 20.55 -34.48
C ARG A 81 -7.44 20.21 -32.99
N GLY A 82 -6.36 19.93 -32.26
CA GLY A 82 -6.42 19.49 -30.85
C GLY A 82 -7.10 18.14 -30.63
N GLN A 83 -7.40 17.39 -31.70
CA GLN A 83 -8.14 16.11 -31.67
C GLN A 83 -7.25 14.89 -31.37
N LEU A 84 -6.02 15.13 -30.93
CA LEU A 84 -5.13 14.08 -30.45
C LEU A 84 -5.34 13.77 -28.97
N VAL A 85 -5.99 14.66 -28.23
CA VAL A 85 -6.21 14.51 -26.80
C VAL A 85 -7.70 14.25 -26.58
N TRP A 86 -8.05 13.00 -26.34
CA TRP A 86 -9.36 12.64 -25.80
C TRP A 86 -9.20 12.41 -24.30
N LEU A 87 -9.61 13.38 -23.50
CA LEU A 87 -9.72 13.23 -22.05
C LEU A 87 -11.12 12.72 -21.75
N THR A 88 -11.24 11.42 -21.47
CA THR A 88 -12.42 10.95 -20.73
C THR A 88 -12.46 11.73 -19.41
N ARG A 89 -13.60 12.33 -19.06
CA ARG A 89 -13.81 12.88 -17.72
C ARG A 89 -14.09 11.68 -16.82
N PRO A 90 -13.17 11.24 -15.94
CA PRO A 90 -13.54 10.26 -14.93
C PRO A 90 -14.66 10.88 -14.10
N SER A 91 -15.71 10.10 -13.88
CA SER A 91 -17.08 10.56 -13.66
C SER A 91 -17.34 11.35 -12.37
N ARG A 92 -16.33 11.67 -11.55
CA ARG A 92 -16.37 12.54 -10.37
C ARG A 92 -14.94 12.89 -9.96
N ARG A 93 -14.72 14.08 -9.38
CA ARG A 93 -13.45 14.42 -8.72
C ARG A 93 -13.45 13.81 -7.31
N PRO A 94 -12.28 13.50 -6.72
CA PRO A 94 -12.24 13.07 -5.32
C PRO A 94 -12.81 14.19 -4.43
N THR A 95 -13.71 13.83 -3.52
CA THR A 95 -14.36 14.75 -2.59
C THR A 95 -13.60 14.79 -1.28
N ARG A 96 -13.27 15.99 -0.80
CA ARG A 96 -12.69 16.18 0.54
C ARG A 96 -13.85 16.12 1.53
N GLU A 97 -13.89 15.09 2.35
CA GLU A 97 -14.96 14.90 3.34
C GLU A 97 -14.75 15.82 4.56
N GLY A 98 -13.49 16.05 4.95
CA GLY A 98 -13.18 16.96 6.06
C GLY A 98 -11.88 16.65 6.78
N LEU A 99 -11.69 17.31 7.91
CA LEU A 99 -10.62 17.04 8.88
C LEU A 99 -11.07 15.93 9.84
N LEU A 100 -10.10 15.14 10.34
CA LEU A 100 -10.36 14.13 11.39
C LEU A 100 -10.42 14.72 12.81
N HIS A 101 -10.10 16.02 12.98
CA HIS A 101 -10.04 16.71 14.28
C HIS A 101 -9.20 15.96 15.33
N LEU A 102 -8.04 15.47 14.92
CA LEU A 102 -7.10 14.78 15.80
C LEU A 102 -6.26 15.76 16.63
N PRO A 103 -5.77 15.35 17.81
CA PRO A 103 -4.84 16.17 18.60
C PRO A 103 -3.46 16.28 17.93
N GLY A 104 -2.71 17.32 18.32
CA GLY A 104 -1.29 17.46 18.03
C GLY A 104 -0.93 17.53 16.53
N THR A 105 0.13 16.81 16.14
CA THR A 105 0.70 16.80 14.78
C THR A 105 -0.26 16.20 13.75
N ALA A 106 -1.25 15.41 14.18
CA ALA A 106 -2.27 14.81 13.34
C ALA A 106 -3.49 15.71 13.07
N ALA A 107 -3.57 16.91 13.66
CA ALA A 107 -4.71 17.82 13.50
C ALA A 107 -4.99 18.23 12.03
N SER A 108 -3.95 18.21 11.19
CA SER A 108 -4.06 18.60 9.78
C SER A 108 -4.51 17.48 8.83
N LEU A 109 -4.71 16.26 9.35
CA LEU A 109 -5.10 15.11 8.54
C LEU A 109 -6.51 15.27 7.99
N ARG A 110 -6.63 15.02 6.68
CA ARG A 110 -7.89 15.17 5.93
C ARG A 110 -8.28 13.86 5.31
N VAL A 111 -9.55 13.46 5.46
CA VAL A 111 -10.08 12.31 4.75
C VAL A 111 -10.65 12.75 3.41
N THR A 112 -10.31 12.02 2.36
CA THR A 112 -10.77 12.27 1.00
C THR A 112 -11.34 10.97 0.45
N THR A 113 -12.49 11.04 -0.20
CA THR A 113 -13.12 9.90 -0.86
C THR A 113 -12.60 9.79 -2.30
N ALA A 114 -12.33 8.56 -2.74
CA ALA A 114 -11.90 8.28 -4.10
C ALA A 114 -12.96 8.72 -5.13
N PRO A 115 -12.58 9.02 -6.38
CA PRO A 115 -13.50 9.43 -7.45
C PRO A 115 -14.69 8.48 -7.68
N ASP A 116 -14.50 7.19 -7.45
CA ASP A 116 -15.51 6.15 -7.63
C ASP A 116 -16.39 5.93 -6.39
N GLY A 117 -16.09 6.61 -5.28
CA GLY A 117 -16.80 6.47 -4.00
C GLY A 117 -16.53 5.16 -3.26
N LYS A 118 -15.64 4.29 -3.76
CA LYS A 118 -15.49 2.93 -3.23
C LYS A 118 -14.61 2.84 -1.99
N TYR A 119 -13.70 3.79 -1.82
CA TYR A 119 -12.79 3.83 -0.67
C TYR A 119 -12.36 5.26 -0.35
N GLY A 120 -11.88 5.46 0.87
CA GLY A 120 -11.30 6.71 1.35
C GLY A 120 -9.79 6.62 1.49
N ALA A 121 -9.15 7.77 1.52
CA ALA A 121 -7.74 7.89 1.86
C ALA A 121 -7.51 9.12 2.75
N VAL A 122 -6.54 9.02 3.65
CA VAL A 122 -6.13 10.11 4.54
C VAL A 122 -4.94 10.83 3.92
N HIS A 123 -5.13 12.11 3.63
CA HIS A 123 -4.11 12.99 3.11
C HIS A 123 -3.45 13.76 4.24
N ASN A 124 -2.14 13.57 4.40
CA ASN A 124 -1.31 14.36 5.29
C ASN A 124 -0.64 15.50 4.50
N PRO A 125 -1.07 16.77 4.68
CA PRO A 125 -0.50 17.88 3.93
C PRO A 125 0.93 18.24 4.36
N HIS A 126 1.36 17.88 5.57
CA HIS A 126 2.69 18.22 6.09
C HIS A 126 3.77 17.31 5.50
N THR A 127 3.58 16.00 5.62
CA THR A 127 4.50 15.00 5.05
C THR A 127 4.33 14.88 3.53
N GLY A 128 3.13 15.15 3.02
CA GLY A 128 2.78 14.94 1.62
C GLY A 128 2.47 13.48 1.33
N THR A 129 1.81 12.79 2.25
CA THR A 129 1.42 11.37 2.08
C THR A 129 -0.08 11.20 1.86
N LEU A 130 -0.44 10.13 1.16
CA LEU A 130 -1.84 9.72 0.96
C LEU A 130 -1.98 8.24 1.35
N THR A 131 -2.68 7.98 2.44
CA THR A 131 -2.80 6.64 3.04
C THR A 131 -4.17 6.05 2.78
N ALA A 132 -4.23 4.87 2.15
CA ALA A 132 -5.44 4.04 2.09
C ALA A 132 -5.37 2.91 3.11
N VAL A 133 -6.53 2.49 3.64
CA VAL A 133 -6.62 1.46 4.68
C VAL A 133 -7.50 0.32 4.19
N VAL A 134 -7.11 -0.92 4.46
CA VAL A 134 -7.89 -2.12 4.13
C VAL A 134 -8.01 -3.03 5.34
N LYS A 135 -9.22 -3.54 5.59
CA LYS A 135 -9.43 -4.58 6.60
C LYS A 135 -9.01 -5.92 6.02
N VAL A 136 -8.16 -6.63 6.73
CA VAL A 136 -7.59 -7.91 6.30
C VAL A 136 -8.03 -9.01 7.25
N SER A 137 -8.27 -10.19 6.70
CA SER A 137 -8.52 -11.41 7.47
C SER A 137 -7.53 -12.48 7.03
N SER A 138 -7.34 -13.50 7.85
CA SER A 138 -6.64 -14.72 7.46
C SER A 138 -7.46 -15.92 7.87
N ARG A 139 -7.27 -17.06 7.20
CA ARG A 139 -7.71 -18.34 7.75
C ARG A 139 -6.93 -18.63 9.02
N ALA A 140 -7.50 -19.44 9.93
CA ALA A 140 -6.96 -19.74 11.25
C ALA A 140 -5.47 -20.12 11.22
N TYR A 141 -4.59 -19.12 11.33
CA TYR A 141 -3.17 -19.24 11.01
C TYR A 141 -2.46 -20.21 11.97
N ALA A 142 -2.85 -20.16 13.24
CA ALA A 142 -2.36 -21.06 14.29
C ALA A 142 -2.66 -22.54 14.02
N LEU A 143 -3.70 -22.85 13.22
CA LEU A 143 -4.10 -24.22 12.88
C LEU A 143 -3.47 -24.72 11.57
N LEU A 144 -2.72 -23.88 10.87
CA LEU A 144 -2.00 -24.28 9.66
C LEU A 144 -0.77 -25.12 10.03
N ASP A 145 -0.38 -26.03 9.14
CA ASP A 145 0.87 -26.75 9.29
C ASP A 145 2.08 -25.78 9.21
N PRO A 146 3.22 -26.10 9.87
CA PRO A 146 4.38 -25.22 9.90
C PRO A 146 4.93 -24.84 8.52
N GLY A 147 4.81 -25.72 7.52
CA GLY A 147 5.23 -25.45 6.15
C GLY A 147 4.40 -24.34 5.51
N THR A 148 3.08 -24.43 5.63
CA THR A 148 2.14 -23.40 5.17
C THR A 148 2.32 -22.09 5.94
N GLN A 149 2.53 -22.15 7.27
CA GLN A 149 2.84 -20.96 8.07
C GLN A 149 4.07 -20.22 7.53
N GLN A 150 5.15 -20.95 7.26
CA GLN A 150 6.39 -20.38 6.70
C GLN A 150 6.20 -19.87 5.26
N ALA A 151 5.42 -20.58 4.44
CA ALA A 151 5.10 -20.16 3.08
C ALA A 151 4.33 -18.83 3.06
N ASN A 152 3.39 -18.64 4.01
CA ASN A 152 2.65 -17.39 4.18
C ASN A 152 3.56 -16.24 4.63
N VAL A 153 4.45 -16.46 5.60
CA VAL A 153 5.44 -15.44 6.03
C VAL A 153 6.37 -15.07 4.87
N GLY A 154 6.89 -16.06 4.13
CA GLY A 154 7.68 -15.82 2.93
C GLY A 154 6.90 -15.09 1.84
N GLY A 155 5.59 -15.40 1.70
CA GLY A 155 4.66 -14.70 0.83
C GLY A 155 4.48 -13.24 1.22
N TRP A 156 4.36 -12.94 2.51
CA TRP A 156 4.29 -11.57 3.03
C TRP A 156 5.59 -10.80 2.73
N GLY A 157 6.76 -11.42 2.93
CA GLY A 157 8.04 -10.83 2.53
C GLY A 157 8.12 -10.50 1.03
N ARG A 158 7.59 -11.38 0.16
CA ARG A 158 7.49 -11.11 -1.28
C ARG A 158 6.48 -9.99 -1.60
N ALA A 159 5.39 -9.90 -0.84
CA ALA A 159 4.40 -8.82 -0.99
C ALA A 159 5.02 -7.46 -0.66
N LEU A 160 5.72 -7.35 0.47
CA LEU A 160 6.50 -6.16 0.82
C LEU A 160 7.52 -5.81 -0.26
N ALA A 161 8.21 -6.81 -0.83
CA ALA A 161 9.16 -6.58 -1.91
C ALA A 161 8.52 -6.07 -3.21
N ALA A 162 7.35 -6.60 -3.58
CA ALA A 162 6.60 -6.12 -4.74
C ALA A 162 6.16 -4.67 -4.59
N LEU A 163 5.71 -4.31 -3.39
CA LEU A 163 5.28 -2.96 -3.03
C LEU A 163 6.46 -1.98 -3.00
N ALA A 164 7.57 -2.36 -2.36
CA ALA A 164 8.79 -1.54 -2.31
C ALA A 164 9.37 -1.23 -3.71
N ARG A 165 9.31 -2.18 -4.65
CA ARG A 165 9.78 -1.99 -6.03
C ARG A 165 9.03 -0.91 -6.82
N THR A 166 7.84 -0.51 -6.38
CA THR A 166 7.10 0.60 -7.01
C THR A 166 7.79 1.95 -6.80
N GLY A 167 8.65 2.05 -5.77
CA GLY A 167 9.47 3.22 -5.44
C GLY A 167 8.69 4.45 -4.96
N GLN A 168 7.38 4.33 -4.77
CA GLN A 168 6.49 5.46 -4.46
C GLN A 168 5.90 5.39 -3.05
N MET A 169 6.15 4.30 -2.34
CA MET A 169 5.54 4.07 -1.04
C MET A 169 6.36 4.70 0.07
N ALA A 170 5.69 5.45 0.93
CA ALA A 170 6.29 6.01 2.14
C ALA A 170 6.36 4.95 3.24
N ARG A 171 5.26 4.23 3.47
CA ARG A 171 5.12 3.31 4.61
C ARG A 171 4.01 2.30 4.38
N ILE A 172 4.18 1.10 4.93
CA ILE A 172 3.11 0.12 5.12
C ILE A 172 2.96 -0.07 6.61
N GLN A 173 1.75 0.07 7.14
CA GLN A 173 1.48 -0.21 8.54
C GLN A 173 0.53 -1.39 8.65
N VAL A 174 0.90 -2.41 9.40
CA VAL A 174 0.02 -3.52 9.77
C VAL A 174 -0.42 -3.29 11.20
N ILE A 175 -1.71 -3.21 11.42
CA ILE A 175 -2.30 -3.07 12.75
C ILE A 175 -3.12 -4.32 13.03
N GLU A 176 -2.92 -4.88 14.22
CA GLU A 176 -3.85 -5.83 14.81
C GLU A 176 -4.31 -5.27 16.15
N ARG A 177 -5.62 -5.22 16.37
CA ARG A 177 -6.22 -4.74 17.61
C ARG A 177 -7.23 -5.71 18.15
N THR A 178 -7.23 -5.86 19.47
CA THR A 178 -8.34 -6.47 20.20
C THR A 178 -9.44 -5.43 20.38
N ILE A 179 -10.66 -5.84 20.12
CA ILE A 179 -11.84 -5.00 20.30
C ILE A 179 -12.51 -5.43 21.60
N PRO A 180 -13.03 -4.50 22.42
CA PRO A 180 -13.93 -4.91 23.49
C PRO A 180 -15.08 -5.72 22.92
N ASP A 181 -15.17 -6.99 23.29
CA ASP A 181 -16.39 -7.77 23.05
C ASP A 181 -17.47 -7.14 23.92
N SER A 182 -18.44 -6.49 23.28
CA SER A 182 -19.55 -5.88 23.99
C SER A 182 -20.47 -6.94 24.61
N GLY A 183 -20.36 -8.22 24.22
CA GLY A 183 -21.40 -9.23 24.46
C GLY A 183 -22.74 -8.88 23.77
N ASP A 184 -22.90 -7.65 23.28
CA ASP A 184 -24.09 -7.13 22.64
C ASP A 184 -24.33 -7.77 21.27
N ALA A 185 -23.30 -8.28 20.59
CA ALA A 185 -23.52 -8.99 19.32
C ALA A 185 -24.27 -10.32 19.55
N LEU A 186 -23.83 -11.10 20.54
CA LEU A 186 -24.49 -12.35 20.92
C LEU A 186 -25.87 -12.09 21.54
N ARG A 187 -25.97 -11.05 22.38
CA ARG A 187 -27.23 -10.59 22.97
C ARG A 187 -28.22 -10.11 21.91
N ARG A 188 -27.80 -9.26 20.95
CA ARG A 188 -28.64 -8.82 19.82
C ARG A 188 -29.10 -9.99 18.97
N TYR A 189 -28.20 -10.92 18.62
CA TYR A 189 -28.59 -12.11 17.86
C TYR A 189 -29.68 -12.91 18.60
N TRP A 190 -29.54 -13.06 19.92
CA TRP A 190 -30.53 -13.71 20.76
C TRP A 190 -31.84 -12.91 20.90
N GLU A 191 -31.78 -11.58 20.98
CA GLU A 191 -32.97 -10.72 21.00
C GLU A 191 -33.73 -10.74 19.66
N GLU A 192 -33.00 -10.76 18.54
CA GLU A 192 -33.59 -10.73 17.18
C GLU A 192 -34.07 -12.11 16.69
N HIS A 193 -33.34 -13.18 17.02
CA HIS A 193 -33.57 -14.53 16.46
C HIS A 193 -33.88 -15.58 17.53
N GLY A 194 -33.68 -15.25 18.80
CA GLY A 194 -33.93 -16.17 19.91
C GLY A 194 -35.42 -16.41 20.13
N ARG A 195 -35.72 -17.53 20.77
CA ARG A 195 -37.07 -17.91 21.19
C ARG A 195 -37.07 -18.03 22.71
N PRO A 196 -37.24 -16.92 23.44
CA PRO A 196 -37.15 -16.93 24.91
C PRO A 196 -38.23 -17.84 25.54
N ASP A 197 -39.37 -18.01 24.85
CA ASP A 197 -40.48 -18.85 25.30
C ASP A 197 -40.26 -20.36 25.13
N THR A 198 -39.10 -20.77 24.63
CA THR A 198 -38.79 -22.21 24.45
C THR A 198 -38.64 -22.86 25.83
N PRO A 199 -39.48 -23.87 26.18
CA PRO A 199 -39.45 -24.49 27.50
C PRO A 199 -38.04 -25.01 27.85
N MET A 200 -37.54 -24.64 29.04
CA MET A 200 -36.22 -24.97 29.57
C MET A 200 -35.03 -24.37 28.80
N ALA A 201 -34.97 -24.52 27.48
CA ALA A 201 -33.86 -24.07 26.65
C ALA A 201 -33.71 -22.54 26.63
N GLY A 202 -34.82 -21.78 26.62
CA GLY A 202 -34.77 -20.31 26.60
C GLY A 202 -34.09 -19.72 27.84
N ALA A 203 -34.42 -20.24 29.03
CA ALA A 203 -33.83 -19.80 30.29
C ALA A 203 -32.34 -20.17 30.39
N ILE A 204 -31.99 -21.41 30.05
CA ILE A 204 -30.59 -21.88 30.07
C ILE A 204 -29.73 -21.09 29.09
N TYR A 205 -30.23 -20.83 27.87
CA TYR A 205 -29.47 -20.10 26.87
C TYR A 205 -29.29 -18.62 27.25
N ASN A 206 -30.29 -18.02 27.89
CA ASN A 206 -30.20 -16.65 28.40
C ASN A 206 -29.17 -16.56 29.55
N GLU A 207 -29.19 -17.53 30.47
CA GLU A 207 -28.18 -17.66 31.54
C GLU A 207 -26.78 -17.92 30.96
N LEU A 208 -26.67 -18.71 29.90
CA LEU A 208 -25.41 -18.94 29.18
C LEU A 208 -24.89 -17.68 28.50
N ILE A 209 -25.74 -16.87 27.86
CA ILE A 209 -25.33 -15.59 27.25
C ILE A 209 -24.92 -14.58 28.32
N GLN A 210 -25.58 -14.58 29.48
CA GLN A 210 -25.21 -13.72 30.61
C GLN A 210 -23.92 -14.17 31.30
N SER A 211 -23.66 -15.49 31.36
CA SER A 211 -22.47 -16.09 31.99
C SER A 211 -21.29 -16.26 31.05
N ALA A 212 -21.54 -16.28 29.74
CA ALA A 212 -20.53 -16.07 28.70
C ALA A 212 -20.07 -14.62 28.80
N GLY A 213 -19.22 -14.35 29.79
CA GLY A 213 -18.40 -13.15 29.79
C GLY A 213 -17.60 -13.04 28.49
N PRO A 214 -16.93 -11.91 28.24
CA PRO A 214 -16.18 -11.67 27.01
C PRO A 214 -15.02 -12.68 26.87
N ALA A 215 -15.32 -13.88 26.37
CA ALA A 215 -14.41 -15.03 26.41
C ALA A 215 -13.39 -15.00 25.25
N ALA A 216 -13.64 -14.19 24.23
CA ALA A 216 -12.67 -13.91 23.18
C ALA A 216 -12.92 -12.49 22.65
N ALA A 217 -12.03 -11.55 22.97
CA ALA A 217 -12.03 -10.24 22.34
C ALA A 217 -11.84 -10.44 20.82
N PRO A 218 -12.80 -10.05 19.96
CA PRO A 218 -12.62 -10.20 18.53
C PRO A 218 -11.40 -9.37 18.08
N HIS A 219 -10.59 -9.98 17.21
CA HIS A 219 -9.39 -9.37 16.67
C HIS A 219 -9.70 -8.74 15.32
N GLU A 220 -9.24 -7.51 15.14
CA GLU A 220 -9.33 -6.76 13.90
C GLU A 220 -7.94 -6.50 13.34
N ALA A 221 -7.72 -6.86 12.08
CA ALA A 221 -6.47 -6.56 11.39
C ALA A 221 -6.70 -5.57 10.24
N TYR A 222 -5.84 -4.55 10.19
CA TYR A 222 -5.82 -3.53 9.15
C TYR A 222 -4.44 -3.44 8.53
N VAL A 223 -4.40 -3.13 7.23
CA VAL A 223 -3.17 -2.72 6.58
C VAL A 223 -3.39 -1.34 5.97
N ALA A 224 -2.54 -0.39 6.34
CA ALA A 224 -2.51 0.94 5.79
C ALA A 224 -1.33 1.06 4.81
N VAL A 225 -1.61 1.50 3.59
CA VAL A 225 -0.63 1.69 2.51
C VAL A 225 -0.52 3.18 2.23
N SER A 226 0.66 3.74 2.47
CA SER A 226 0.94 5.17 2.34
C SER A 226 1.77 5.47 1.10
N LEU A 227 1.21 6.31 0.22
CA LEU A 227 1.85 6.85 -0.98
C LEU A 227 2.58 8.14 -0.65
N ASP A 228 3.86 8.25 -1.02
CA ASP A 228 4.59 9.52 -1.02
C ASP A 228 4.23 10.33 -2.29
N THR A 229 3.50 11.42 -2.12
CA THR A 229 3.06 12.25 -3.25
C THR A 229 4.19 13.08 -3.86
N LYS A 230 5.27 13.35 -3.13
CA LYS A 230 6.45 14.08 -3.62
C LYS A 230 7.26 13.17 -4.53
N VAL A 231 7.50 11.93 -4.12
CA VAL A 231 8.23 10.94 -4.93
C VAL A 231 7.39 10.49 -6.14
N ALA A 232 6.08 10.30 -5.96
CA ALA A 232 5.17 9.91 -7.04
C ALA A 232 4.76 11.06 -7.98
N ARG A 233 5.29 12.29 -7.80
CA ARG A 233 4.85 13.50 -8.50
C ARG A 233 4.78 13.36 -10.02
N ARG A 234 5.76 12.68 -10.63
CA ARG A 234 5.79 12.45 -12.09
C ARG A 234 4.58 11.63 -12.55
N LEU A 235 4.27 10.54 -11.84
CA LEU A 235 3.15 9.65 -12.17
C LEU A 235 1.81 10.30 -11.87
N ILE A 236 1.71 11.05 -10.76
CA ILE A 236 0.54 11.86 -10.42
C ILE A 236 0.23 12.87 -11.53
N ASN A 237 1.25 13.59 -12.03
CA ASN A 237 1.08 14.55 -13.13
C ASN A 237 0.63 13.87 -14.43
N GLN A 238 1.17 12.68 -14.74
CA GLN A 238 0.76 11.89 -15.90
C GLN A 238 -0.69 11.37 -15.79
N ALA A 239 -1.16 11.10 -14.57
CA ALA A 239 -2.51 10.65 -14.28
C ALA A 239 -3.54 11.80 -14.11
N GLY A 240 -3.21 13.02 -14.54
CA GLY A 240 -4.12 14.18 -14.50
C GLY A 240 -3.85 15.18 -13.39
N GLY A 241 -2.83 14.96 -12.55
CA GLY A 241 -2.37 15.88 -11.53
C GLY A 241 -3.27 15.99 -10.30
N GLY A 242 -2.75 16.70 -9.28
CA GLY A 242 -3.45 16.94 -8.03
C GLY A 242 -3.91 15.66 -7.31
N LEU A 243 -5.01 15.76 -6.56
CA LEU A 243 -5.57 14.62 -5.84
C LEU A 243 -6.12 13.54 -6.79
N THR A 244 -6.70 13.90 -7.93
CA THR A 244 -7.22 12.92 -8.91
C THR A 244 -6.12 12.00 -9.43
N GLY A 245 -4.96 12.57 -9.79
CA GLY A 245 -3.79 11.80 -10.19
C GLY A 245 -3.24 10.96 -9.03
N ALA A 246 -3.21 11.51 -7.81
CA ALA A 246 -2.78 10.79 -6.61
C ALA A 246 -3.66 9.57 -6.32
N PHE A 247 -4.99 9.69 -6.40
CA PHE A 247 -5.92 8.57 -6.26
C PHE A 247 -5.77 7.53 -7.38
N SER A 248 -5.39 7.95 -8.58
CA SER A 248 -5.15 7.02 -9.69
C SER A 248 -3.89 6.17 -9.45
N VAL A 249 -2.82 6.79 -8.93
CA VAL A 249 -1.60 6.09 -8.51
C VAL A 249 -1.86 5.19 -7.30
N LEU A 250 -2.60 5.70 -6.31
CA LEU A 250 -3.00 4.94 -5.14
C LEU A 250 -3.85 3.72 -5.52
N ALA A 251 -4.79 3.85 -6.46
CA ALA A 251 -5.59 2.73 -6.96
C ALA A 251 -4.73 1.61 -7.60
N GLN A 252 -3.61 1.97 -8.23
CA GLN A 252 -2.65 0.98 -8.76
C GLN A 252 -1.90 0.28 -7.61
N LEU A 253 -1.50 1.02 -6.57
CA LEU A 253 -0.86 0.45 -5.39
C LEU A 253 -1.80 -0.47 -4.60
N THR A 254 -3.05 -0.05 -4.40
CA THR A 254 -4.06 -0.85 -3.68
C THR A 254 -4.37 -2.15 -4.41
N SER A 255 -4.51 -2.12 -5.74
CA SER A 255 -4.66 -3.32 -6.57
C SER A 255 -3.45 -4.24 -6.50
N THR A 256 -2.23 -3.67 -6.49
CA THR A 256 -0.98 -4.44 -6.32
C THR A 256 -0.93 -5.10 -4.95
N PHE A 257 -1.33 -4.37 -3.90
CA PHE A 257 -1.44 -4.91 -2.54
C PHE A 257 -2.45 -6.06 -2.48
N ASP A 258 -3.64 -5.90 -3.05
CA ASP A 258 -4.69 -6.93 -2.99
C ASP A 258 -4.24 -8.25 -3.63
N GLN A 259 -3.53 -8.18 -4.75
CA GLN A 259 -2.96 -9.37 -5.39
C GLN A 259 -1.86 -10.00 -4.53
N ALA A 260 -0.94 -9.18 -4.00
CA ALA A 260 0.18 -9.64 -3.21
C ALA A 260 -0.26 -10.26 -1.87
N ALA A 261 -1.20 -9.63 -1.17
CA ALA A 261 -1.77 -10.10 0.09
C ALA A 261 -2.41 -11.49 -0.06
N ARG A 262 -3.16 -11.73 -1.14
CA ARG A 262 -3.76 -13.05 -1.42
C ARG A 262 -2.71 -14.15 -1.57
N THR A 263 -1.58 -13.84 -2.20
CA THR A 263 -0.47 -14.80 -2.32
C THR A 263 0.29 -15.04 -1.01
N ALA A 264 0.09 -14.18 0.00
CA ALA A 264 0.62 -14.34 1.35
C ALA A 264 -0.36 -15.05 2.31
N GLY A 265 -1.49 -15.57 1.80
CA GLY A 265 -2.52 -16.22 2.62
C GLY A 265 -3.47 -15.26 3.33
N LEU A 266 -3.43 -13.97 2.98
CA LEU A 266 -4.31 -12.94 3.53
C LEU A 266 -5.50 -12.68 2.61
N THR A 267 -6.66 -12.36 3.18
CA THR A 267 -7.89 -12.03 2.47
C THR A 267 -8.30 -10.58 2.77
N PRO A 268 -8.01 -9.63 1.86
CA PRO A 268 -8.54 -8.27 1.93
C PRO A 268 -10.07 -8.30 1.83
N THR A 269 -10.75 -7.67 2.80
CA THR A 269 -12.22 -7.65 2.93
C THR A 269 -12.87 -6.35 2.43
N GLY A 270 -12.05 -5.45 1.87
CA GLY A 270 -12.47 -4.17 1.31
C GLY A 270 -11.64 -3.01 1.88
N TRP A 271 -11.29 -2.08 0.99
CA TRP A 271 -10.67 -0.81 1.36
C TRP A 271 -11.70 0.06 2.08
N LEU A 272 -11.29 0.66 3.20
CA LEU A 272 -12.18 1.44 4.05
C LEU A 272 -12.58 2.75 3.37
N THR A 273 -13.85 3.09 3.50
CA THR A 273 -14.40 4.40 3.16
C THR A 273 -13.94 5.48 4.14
N ALA A 274 -14.20 6.73 3.82
CA ALA A 274 -13.86 7.84 4.73
C ALA A 274 -14.55 7.73 6.10
N ARG A 275 -15.80 7.25 6.12
CA ARG A 275 -16.61 7.08 7.34
C ARG A 275 -16.16 5.88 8.17
N GLU A 276 -15.77 4.78 7.52
CA GLU A 276 -15.18 3.63 8.21
C GLU A 276 -13.81 3.98 8.81
N ILE A 277 -12.97 4.76 8.10
CA ILE A 277 -11.69 5.27 8.66
C ILE A 277 -11.96 6.14 9.90
N ALA A 278 -12.94 7.05 9.81
CA ALA A 278 -13.34 7.90 10.93
C ALA A 278 -13.82 7.07 12.13
N ALA A 279 -14.61 6.02 11.90
CA ALA A 279 -15.06 5.11 12.95
C ALA A 279 -13.90 4.37 13.61
N VAL A 280 -12.97 3.83 12.81
CA VAL A 280 -11.79 3.14 13.34
C VAL A 280 -10.95 4.06 14.22
N VAL A 281 -10.76 5.32 13.80
CA VAL A 281 -10.08 6.35 14.58
C VAL A 281 -10.84 6.64 15.88
N ARG A 282 -12.16 6.87 15.79
CA ARG A 282 -13.01 7.14 16.96
C ARG A 282 -12.94 6.02 17.98
N THR A 283 -13.06 4.76 17.54
CA THR A 283 -13.06 3.60 18.44
C THR A 283 -11.68 3.27 19.02
N SER A 284 -10.59 3.77 18.41
CA SER A 284 -9.26 3.66 19.02
C SER A 284 -9.15 4.57 20.24
N TYR A 285 -9.65 5.82 20.15
CA TYR A 285 -9.67 6.77 21.27
C TYR A 285 -10.79 6.52 22.28
N ASP A 286 -11.96 6.13 21.81
CA ASP A 286 -13.16 5.85 22.61
C ASP A 286 -13.67 4.43 22.31
N PRO A 287 -13.09 3.40 22.95
CA PRO A 287 -13.51 2.02 22.73
C PRO A 287 -14.99 1.76 23.02
N LYS A 288 -15.60 2.50 23.96
CA LYS A 288 -17.02 2.36 24.33
C LYS A 288 -17.97 2.90 23.24
N ALA A 289 -17.50 3.76 22.33
CA ALA A 289 -18.31 4.23 21.21
C ALA A 289 -18.69 3.12 20.21
N LEU A 290 -17.92 2.03 20.14
CA LEU A 290 -18.08 1.01 19.11
C LEU A 290 -19.50 0.42 19.07
N ALA A 291 -20.07 0.07 20.22
CA ALA A 291 -21.41 -0.52 20.28
C ALA A 291 -22.48 0.42 19.71
N THR A 292 -22.35 1.73 19.95
CA THR A 292 -23.27 2.73 19.40
C THR A 292 -23.07 2.91 17.89
N LEU A 293 -21.83 2.98 17.41
CA LEU A 293 -21.52 3.11 15.99
C LEU A 293 -21.96 1.88 15.18
N ASP A 294 -21.84 0.69 15.77
CA ASP A 294 -22.29 -0.55 15.14
C ASP A 294 -23.83 -0.59 15.04
N ARG A 295 -24.54 -0.21 16.12
CA ARG A 295 -26.02 -0.14 16.12
C ARG A 295 -26.59 0.80 15.06
N TRP A 296 -25.91 1.91 14.78
CA TRP A 296 -26.42 2.96 13.90
C TRP A 296 -25.90 2.81 12.47
N SER A 297 -25.10 1.77 12.19
CA SER A 297 -24.60 1.50 10.86
C SER A 297 -25.69 0.96 9.94
N THR A 298 -25.82 1.58 8.76
CA THR A 298 -26.71 1.11 7.69
C THR A 298 -26.06 0.03 6.80
N VAL A 299 -24.74 -0.15 6.90
CA VAL A 299 -23.93 -1.01 6.02
C VAL A 299 -23.40 -2.25 6.79
N GLY A 300 -23.77 -2.41 8.06
CA GLY A 300 -23.31 -3.50 8.91
C GLY A 300 -21.82 -3.40 9.29
N ARG A 301 -21.26 -2.18 9.24
CA ARG A 301 -19.90 -1.84 9.65
C ARG A 301 -19.88 -0.48 10.36
N PRO A 302 -19.15 -0.32 11.48
CA PRO A 302 -19.10 0.95 12.19
C PRO A 302 -18.71 2.13 11.27
N GLU A 303 -19.50 3.19 11.29
CA GLU A 303 -19.27 4.41 10.52
C GLU A 303 -19.41 5.64 11.40
N ALA A 304 -18.52 6.62 11.22
CA ALA A 304 -18.60 7.92 11.88
C ALA A 304 -18.43 9.04 10.87
N GLU A 305 -18.93 10.23 11.20
CA GLU A 305 -18.61 11.42 10.41
C GLU A 305 -17.15 11.79 10.61
N PRO A 306 -16.39 12.13 9.54
CA PRO A 306 -14.98 12.52 9.68
C PRO A 306 -14.74 13.64 10.68
N ALA A 307 -15.68 14.59 10.80
CA ALA A 307 -15.61 15.68 11.76
C ALA A 307 -15.68 15.21 13.23
N ALA A 308 -16.30 14.06 13.48
CA ALA A 308 -16.46 13.44 14.80
C ALA A 308 -15.50 12.26 15.03
N ALA A 309 -14.46 12.10 14.20
CA ALA A 309 -13.52 11.00 14.31
C ALA A 309 -12.60 11.12 15.53
N GLY A 310 -12.17 12.34 15.84
CA GLY A 310 -11.28 12.61 16.96
C GLY A 310 -11.91 12.39 18.34
N PRO A 311 -11.07 12.32 19.40
CA PRO A 311 -11.53 12.34 20.78
C PRO A 311 -12.13 13.70 21.15
N VAL A 312 -12.98 13.72 22.17
CA VAL A 312 -13.46 14.97 22.80
C VAL A 312 -12.41 15.50 23.77
N VAL A 313 -11.79 14.61 24.54
CA VAL A 313 -10.77 14.92 25.54
C VAL A 313 -9.56 14.03 25.37
N VAL A 314 -8.37 14.63 25.46
CA VAL A 314 -7.10 13.92 25.60
C VAL A 314 -6.31 14.61 26.71
N VAL A 315 -5.90 13.84 27.72
CA VAL A 315 -5.02 14.27 28.79
C VAL A 315 -3.77 13.40 28.75
N GLU A 316 -2.64 13.99 28.40
CA GLU A 316 -1.36 13.29 28.38
C GLU A 316 -0.67 13.40 29.74
N LYS A 317 -0.20 12.26 30.26
CA LYS A 317 0.74 12.17 31.36
C LYS A 317 2.07 11.60 30.84
N ALA A 318 3.06 11.49 31.72
CA ALA A 318 4.39 11.02 31.35
C ALA A 318 4.37 9.61 30.74
N ASP A 319 3.61 8.69 31.31
CA ASP A 319 3.66 7.25 31.00
C ASP A 319 2.39 6.72 30.31
N HIS A 320 1.32 7.52 30.27
CA HIS A 320 0.06 7.17 29.60
C HIS A 320 -0.71 8.41 29.11
N ILE A 321 -1.71 8.19 28.26
CA ILE A 321 -2.75 9.16 27.95
C ILE A 321 -4.11 8.69 28.46
N ALA A 322 -4.95 9.62 28.91
CA ALA A 322 -6.37 9.40 29.15
C ALA A 322 -7.19 10.06 28.04
N THR A 323 -8.13 9.31 27.49
CA THR A 323 -9.04 9.74 26.42
C THR A 323 -10.49 9.53 26.89
N ASP A 324 -11.46 9.92 26.07
CA ASP A 324 -12.91 9.90 26.37
C ASP A 324 -13.37 8.77 27.30
N SER A 325 -13.07 7.50 26.99
CA SER A 325 -13.54 6.35 27.77
C SER A 325 -12.45 5.37 28.21
N ALA A 326 -11.19 5.67 27.95
CA ALA A 326 -10.08 4.75 28.19
C ALA A 326 -8.78 5.46 28.57
N VAL A 327 -7.88 4.70 29.17
CA VAL A 327 -6.50 5.10 29.45
C VAL A 327 -5.57 4.19 28.67
N HIS A 328 -4.54 4.76 28.05
CA HIS A 328 -3.67 4.08 27.11
C HIS A 328 -2.19 4.29 27.43
N ALA A 329 -1.39 3.23 27.32
CA ALA A 329 0.06 3.29 27.37
C ALA A 329 0.65 2.66 26.10
N THR A 330 1.59 3.35 25.46
CA THR A 330 2.25 2.90 24.24
C THR A 330 3.73 2.59 24.49
N TYR A 331 4.13 1.43 23.99
CA TYR A 331 5.48 0.88 24.03
C TYR A 331 6.08 0.83 22.64
N TRP A 332 7.40 1.01 22.56
CA TRP A 332 8.23 0.69 21.42
C TRP A 332 8.91 -0.67 21.63
N VAL A 333 8.91 -1.52 20.60
CA VAL A 333 9.73 -2.73 20.54
C VAL A 333 11.17 -2.33 20.23
N GLU A 334 12.00 -2.22 21.27
CA GLU A 334 13.41 -1.82 21.17
C GLU A 334 14.22 -2.93 20.49
N ASN A 335 14.07 -4.18 20.97
CA ASN A 335 14.73 -5.34 20.38
C ASN A 335 13.71 -6.39 19.97
N TRP A 336 13.90 -6.91 18.76
CA TRP A 336 13.25 -8.12 18.25
C TRP A 336 14.06 -9.37 18.65
N PRO A 337 13.49 -10.59 18.53
CA PRO A 337 14.19 -11.80 18.91
C PRO A 337 15.52 -11.93 18.16
N ARG A 338 16.61 -12.20 18.91
CA ARG A 338 17.96 -12.36 18.35
C ARG A 338 18.29 -13.79 17.93
N THR A 339 17.37 -14.72 18.20
CA THR A 339 17.49 -16.14 17.84
C THR A 339 16.46 -16.50 16.77
N GLU A 340 16.70 -17.58 16.02
CA GLU A 340 15.72 -18.06 15.06
C GLU A 340 14.44 -18.51 15.79
N THR A 341 13.34 -17.83 15.51
CA THR A 341 12.03 -18.13 16.10
C THR A 341 11.08 -18.71 15.05
N SER A 342 10.08 -19.46 15.52
CA SER A 342 8.98 -19.89 14.66
C SER A 342 8.17 -18.70 14.13
N ALA A 343 7.46 -18.92 13.02
CA ALA A 343 6.60 -17.91 12.40
C ALA A 343 5.48 -17.37 13.33
N GLY A 344 5.13 -18.12 14.39
CA GLY A 344 4.09 -17.77 15.36
C GLY A 344 4.60 -17.18 16.67
N PHE A 345 5.85 -16.70 16.76
CA PHE A 345 6.44 -16.27 18.03
C PHE A 345 5.65 -15.16 18.77
N LEU A 346 4.93 -14.30 18.04
CA LEU A 346 4.07 -13.26 18.61
C LEU A 346 2.77 -13.80 19.23
N HIS A 347 2.44 -15.08 19.07
CA HIS A 347 1.16 -15.64 19.50
C HIS A 347 0.85 -15.38 20.98
N GLN A 348 1.84 -15.52 21.86
CA GLN A 348 1.65 -15.32 23.31
C GLN A 348 1.29 -13.86 23.64
N LEU A 349 1.93 -12.91 22.97
CA LEU A 349 1.63 -11.49 23.09
C LEU A 349 0.26 -11.16 22.48
N LEU A 350 -0.06 -11.76 21.32
CA LEU A 350 -1.29 -11.45 20.62
C LEU A 350 -2.54 -12.01 21.33
N PHE A 351 -2.47 -13.22 21.86
CA PHE A 351 -3.62 -13.87 22.49
C PHE A 351 -3.59 -13.78 24.02
N THR A 352 -2.93 -12.74 24.56
CA THR A 352 -2.98 -12.41 25.98
C THR A 352 -4.42 -12.10 26.40
N GLY A 353 -5.00 -12.97 27.24
CA GLY A 353 -6.38 -12.84 27.71
C GLY A 353 -6.57 -11.63 28.63
N GLY A 354 -7.76 -11.03 28.58
CA GLY A 354 -8.15 -9.95 29.50
C GLY A 354 -7.47 -8.59 29.24
N VAL A 355 -6.61 -8.47 28.23
CA VAL A 355 -5.92 -7.21 27.91
C VAL A 355 -6.40 -6.66 26.58
N ARG A 356 -6.86 -5.40 26.58
CA ARG A 356 -7.13 -4.66 25.34
C ARG A 356 -5.82 -4.06 24.84
N ARG A 357 -5.39 -4.45 23.66
CA ARG A 357 -4.15 -4.01 23.03
C ARG A 357 -4.27 -3.78 21.53
N THR A 358 -3.35 -3.00 21.00
CA THR A 358 -3.15 -2.77 19.57
C THR A 358 -1.67 -2.91 19.25
N LEU A 359 -1.30 -3.91 18.45
CA LEU A 359 0.04 -4.06 17.90
C LEU A 359 0.10 -3.42 16.51
N SER A 360 1.07 -2.53 16.29
CA SER A 360 1.32 -1.90 15.00
C SER A 360 2.75 -2.17 14.53
N LEU A 361 2.88 -2.72 13.33
CA LEU A 361 4.14 -2.92 12.63
C LEU A 361 4.22 -1.96 11.46
N SER A 362 5.13 -1.00 11.53
CA SER A 362 5.43 -0.07 10.44
C SER A 362 6.63 -0.57 9.65
N TYR A 363 6.44 -0.76 8.34
CA TYR A 363 7.46 -1.10 7.37
C TYR A 363 7.74 0.12 6.49
N GLU A 364 8.96 0.62 6.54
CA GLU A 364 9.43 1.72 5.69
C GLU A 364 10.37 1.14 4.62
N PRO A 365 9.89 1.01 3.36
CA PRO A 365 10.68 0.41 2.30
C PRO A 365 11.83 1.33 1.88
N LYS A 366 13.04 0.77 1.76
CA LYS A 366 14.20 1.47 1.22
C LYS A 366 14.34 1.19 -0.27
N ASN A 367 14.79 2.20 -1.02
CA ASN A 367 15.16 2.02 -2.41
C ASN A 367 16.33 1.01 -2.53
N LEU A 368 16.25 0.08 -3.48
CA LEU A 368 17.23 -0.99 -3.66
C LEU A 368 18.67 -0.46 -3.78
N ASP A 369 18.89 0.56 -4.61
CA ASP A 369 20.22 1.16 -4.78
C ASP A 369 20.74 1.87 -3.54
N ALA A 370 19.84 2.40 -2.70
CA ALA A 370 20.22 2.99 -1.42
C ALA A 370 20.56 1.90 -0.40
N ALA A 371 19.78 0.81 -0.37
CA ALA A 371 20.01 -0.34 0.51
C ALA A 371 21.34 -1.06 0.19
N LEU A 372 21.64 -1.31 -1.09
CA LEU A 372 22.90 -1.92 -1.50
C LEU A 372 24.11 -1.06 -1.12
N ARG A 373 24.02 0.27 -1.30
CA ARG A 373 25.06 1.20 -0.87
C ARG A 373 25.23 1.23 0.66
N ASP A 374 24.15 1.17 1.42
CA ASP A 374 24.21 1.09 2.90
C ASP A 374 24.92 -0.19 3.35
N VAL A 375 24.56 -1.33 2.76
CA VAL A 375 25.18 -2.63 3.06
C VAL A 375 26.67 -2.63 2.69
N GLN A 376 27.04 -2.13 1.52
CA GLN A 376 28.44 -2.01 1.12
C GLN A 376 29.24 -1.13 2.07
N ARG A 377 28.71 0.04 2.44
CA ARG A 377 29.35 0.95 3.39
C ARG A 377 29.56 0.30 4.76
N LYS A 378 28.55 -0.37 5.32
CA LYS A 378 28.65 -1.09 6.60
C LYS A 378 29.65 -2.23 6.53
N LYS A 379 29.61 -3.04 5.48
CA LYS A 379 30.56 -4.13 5.23
C LYS A 379 32.00 -3.62 5.18
N SER A 380 32.24 -2.51 4.47
CA SER A 380 33.55 -1.88 4.41
C SER A 380 34.02 -1.37 5.78
N SER A 381 33.13 -0.80 6.59
CA SER A 381 33.45 -0.37 7.97
C SER A 381 33.89 -1.56 8.82
N VAL A 382 33.07 -2.61 8.89
CA VAL A 382 33.35 -3.81 9.71
C VAL A 382 34.67 -4.47 9.28
N ILE A 383 34.95 -4.56 7.98
CA ILE A 383 36.22 -5.11 7.47
C ILE A 383 37.41 -4.20 7.85
N ALA A 384 37.25 -2.88 7.79
CA ALA A 384 38.31 -1.94 8.17
C ALA A 384 38.60 -2.02 9.68
N ASP A 385 37.55 -2.06 10.51
CA ASP A 385 37.65 -2.18 11.97
C ASP A 385 38.31 -3.52 12.35
N ALA A 386 37.91 -4.62 11.70
CA ALA A 386 38.55 -5.93 11.89
C ALA A 386 40.03 -5.93 11.47
N ALA A 387 40.38 -5.29 10.36
CA ALA A 387 41.77 -5.16 9.92
C ALA A 387 42.62 -4.31 10.88
N GLU A 388 42.04 -3.25 11.47
CA GLU A 388 42.71 -2.44 12.48
C GLU A 388 42.91 -3.21 13.79
N ARG A 389 41.89 -3.95 14.24
CA ARG A 389 41.97 -4.82 15.43
C ARG A 389 43.02 -5.91 15.26
N ALA A 390 43.07 -6.56 14.10
CA ALA A 390 44.10 -7.53 13.76
C ALA A 390 45.51 -6.92 13.78
N ARG A 391 45.70 -5.69 13.26
CA ARG A 391 46.99 -4.97 13.35
C ARG A 391 47.39 -4.66 14.79
N ARG A 392 46.42 -4.41 15.68
CA ARG A 392 46.64 -4.17 17.12
C ARG A 392 46.78 -5.46 17.94
N GLY A 393 46.71 -6.64 17.30
CA GLY A 393 46.78 -7.94 17.99
C GLY A 393 45.56 -8.25 18.86
N GLN A 394 44.43 -7.57 18.63
CA GLN A 394 43.18 -7.83 19.34
C GLN A 394 42.44 -9.02 18.71
N VAL A 395 41.85 -9.87 19.55
CA VAL A 395 41.05 -11.02 19.11
C VAL A 395 39.65 -10.55 18.70
N ASP A 396 39.14 -11.05 17.59
CA ASP A 396 37.77 -10.81 17.13
C ASP A 396 36.75 -11.32 18.16
N SER A 397 35.69 -10.55 18.41
CA SER A 397 34.60 -11.02 19.26
C SER A 397 33.60 -11.87 18.45
N GLU A 398 32.88 -12.78 19.12
CA GLU A 398 31.77 -13.51 18.49
C GLU A 398 30.67 -12.54 18.01
N ALA A 399 30.49 -11.41 18.69
CA ALA A 399 29.55 -10.37 18.28
C ALA A 399 29.92 -9.77 16.92
N ASP A 400 31.20 -9.50 16.67
CA ASP A 400 31.69 -8.99 15.38
C ASP A 400 31.46 -10.03 14.25
N SER A 401 31.66 -11.31 14.57
CA SER A 401 31.43 -12.41 13.63
C SER A 401 29.96 -12.52 13.24
N ILE A 402 29.05 -12.41 14.22
CA ILE A 402 27.60 -12.40 13.99
C ILE A 402 27.19 -11.18 13.16
N GLU A 403 27.67 -9.98 13.50
CA GLU A 403 27.37 -8.76 12.74
C GLU A 403 27.80 -8.89 11.27
N TYR A 404 28.99 -9.44 11.02
CA TYR A 404 29.45 -9.68 9.65
C TYR A 404 28.59 -10.70 8.90
N GLN A 405 28.15 -11.78 9.55
CA GLN A 405 27.23 -12.75 8.95
C GLN A 405 25.86 -12.13 8.63
N ASP A 406 25.33 -11.27 9.50
CA ASP A 406 24.07 -10.58 9.29
C ASP A 406 24.15 -9.63 8.08
N ILE A 407 25.23 -8.87 7.95
CA ILE A 407 25.49 -8.03 6.77
C ILE A 407 25.53 -8.88 5.49
N LYS A 408 26.24 -10.02 5.53
CA LYS A 408 26.33 -10.94 4.37
C LYS A 408 24.99 -11.59 4.03
N SER A 409 24.16 -11.89 5.03
CA SER A 409 22.82 -12.42 4.84
C SER A 409 21.88 -11.37 4.25
N ARG A 410 21.94 -10.13 4.74
CA ARG A 410 21.20 -8.98 4.19
C ARG A 410 21.60 -8.68 2.74
N GLU A 411 22.89 -8.72 2.42
CA GLU A 411 23.40 -8.59 1.03
C GLU A 411 22.82 -9.68 0.11
N ARG A 412 22.85 -10.95 0.54
CA ARG A 412 22.27 -12.09 -0.21
C ARG A 412 20.77 -11.92 -0.44
N GLN A 413 20.02 -11.49 0.59
CA GLN A 413 18.58 -11.26 0.48
C GLN A 413 18.24 -10.15 -0.53
N LEU A 414 18.99 -9.05 -0.53
CA LEU A 414 18.83 -7.96 -1.50
C LEU A 414 19.07 -8.44 -2.94
N ILE A 415 20.15 -9.22 -3.17
CA ILE A 415 20.46 -9.79 -4.49
C ILE A 415 19.35 -10.77 -4.93
N ALA A 416 18.79 -11.55 -4.00
CA ALA A 416 17.66 -12.44 -4.26
C ALA A 416 16.33 -11.70 -4.53
N GLY A 417 16.31 -10.37 -4.48
CA GLY A 417 15.15 -9.55 -4.81
C GLY A 417 14.19 -9.30 -3.64
N HIS A 418 14.61 -9.61 -2.40
CA HIS A 418 13.91 -9.15 -1.21
C HIS A 418 14.06 -7.63 -1.05
N ALA A 419 13.04 -6.97 -0.51
CA ALA A 419 13.16 -5.56 -0.16
C ALA A 419 13.77 -5.39 1.23
N ASP A 420 14.62 -4.37 1.34
CA ASP A 420 15.10 -3.88 2.61
C ASP A 420 14.06 -2.92 3.19
N VAL A 421 13.51 -3.27 4.36
CA VAL A 421 12.46 -2.53 5.05
C VAL A 421 12.96 -2.20 6.45
N ALA A 422 12.85 -0.93 6.87
CA ALA A 422 12.99 -0.60 8.28
C ALA A 422 11.68 -1.00 8.99
N LEU A 423 11.80 -1.83 10.02
CA LEU A 423 10.68 -2.31 10.82
C LEU A 423 10.64 -1.56 12.15
N THR A 424 9.49 -0.98 12.47
CA THR A 424 9.20 -0.40 13.79
C THR A 424 7.97 -1.07 14.37
N GLY A 425 8.10 -1.62 15.58
CA GLY A 425 6.98 -2.21 16.32
C GLY A 425 6.52 -1.28 17.44
N LEU A 426 5.22 -1.01 17.49
CA LEU A 426 4.59 -0.29 18.59
C LEU A 426 3.46 -1.14 19.18
N LEU A 427 3.31 -1.07 20.49
CA LEU A 427 2.25 -1.78 21.20
C LEU A 427 1.54 -0.80 22.12
N THR A 428 0.25 -0.59 21.88
CA THR A 428 -0.61 0.20 22.77
C THR A 428 -1.44 -0.73 23.62
N VAL A 429 -1.41 -0.55 24.94
CA VAL A 429 -2.30 -1.21 25.91
C VAL A 429 -3.36 -0.20 26.33
N SER A 430 -4.59 -0.65 26.48
CA SER A 430 -5.75 0.16 26.79
C SER A 430 -6.53 -0.46 27.95
N ALA A 431 -7.02 0.35 28.88
CA ALA A 431 -7.91 -0.09 29.95
C ALA A 431 -8.96 1.00 30.26
N ASP A 432 -9.95 0.68 31.09
CA ASP A 432 -10.99 1.65 31.45
C ASP A 432 -10.54 2.57 32.61
N THR A 433 -9.56 2.14 33.42
CA THR A 433 -8.98 2.92 34.52
C THR A 433 -7.45 2.82 34.56
N GLU A 434 -6.79 3.74 35.28
CA GLU A 434 -5.33 3.73 35.47
C GLU A 434 -4.84 2.48 36.22
N ASP A 435 -5.62 1.97 37.18
CA ASP A 435 -5.28 0.77 37.96
C ASP A 435 -5.33 -0.50 37.11
N GLU A 436 -6.37 -0.62 36.28
CA GLU A 436 -6.48 -1.69 35.30
C GLU A 436 -5.38 -1.60 34.24
N LEU A 437 -5.02 -0.37 33.80
CA LEU A 437 -3.95 -0.16 32.84
C LEU A 437 -2.62 -0.69 33.38
N ARG A 438 -2.27 -0.35 34.63
CA ARG A 438 -1.04 -0.85 35.27
C ARG A 438 -1.00 -2.37 35.32
N THR A 439 -2.13 -3.00 35.64
CA THR A 439 -2.26 -4.46 35.65
C THR A 439 -2.08 -5.05 34.25
N ALA A 440 -2.76 -4.48 33.25
CA ALA A 440 -2.68 -4.92 31.86
C ALA A 440 -1.27 -4.76 31.27
N CYS A 441 -0.59 -3.66 31.59
CA CYS A 441 0.80 -3.42 31.23
C CYS A 441 1.74 -4.51 31.77
N ALA A 442 1.63 -4.85 33.05
CA ALA A 442 2.46 -5.91 33.66
C ALA A 442 2.25 -7.28 32.99
N VAL A 443 1.01 -7.61 32.63
CA VAL A 443 0.69 -8.85 31.89
C VAL A 443 1.33 -8.82 30.51
N VAL A 444 1.23 -7.71 29.79
CA VAL A 444 1.79 -7.53 28.44
C VAL A 444 3.32 -7.58 28.44
N GLU A 445 3.97 -6.94 29.41
CA GLU A 445 5.43 -6.99 29.57
C GLU A 445 5.90 -8.42 29.81
N THR A 446 5.18 -9.18 30.65
CA THR A 446 5.47 -10.60 30.89
C THR A 446 5.30 -11.42 29.61
N ALA A 447 4.22 -11.19 28.85
CA ALA A 447 3.98 -11.88 27.57
C ALA A 447 5.04 -11.54 26.51
N ALA A 448 5.53 -10.30 26.50
CA ALA A 448 6.58 -9.84 25.60
C ALA A 448 7.92 -10.53 25.88
N VAL A 449 8.29 -10.70 27.14
CA VAL A 449 9.48 -11.49 27.54
C VAL A 449 9.36 -12.93 27.02
N GLY A 450 8.18 -13.54 27.14
CA GLY A 450 7.91 -14.88 26.58
C GLY A 450 8.05 -14.95 25.05
N ALA A 451 7.80 -13.85 24.35
CA ALA A 451 8.00 -13.70 22.91
C ALA A 451 9.41 -13.20 22.53
N GLN A 452 10.34 -13.09 23.50
CA GLN A 452 11.70 -12.55 23.33
C GLN A 452 11.72 -11.11 22.76
N LEU A 453 10.77 -10.28 23.20
CA LEU A 453 10.67 -8.88 22.85
C LEU A 453 11.06 -7.99 24.02
N ASP A 454 11.89 -6.99 23.75
CA ASP A 454 12.17 -5.92 24.71
C ASP A 454 11.24 -4.75 24.43
N LEU A 455 10.28 -4.52 25.33
CA LEU A 455 9.38 -3.39 25.26
C LEU A 455 9.91 -2.23 26.10
N ARG A 456 9.83 -1.02 25.53
CA ARG A 456 10.16 0.23 26.21
C ARG A 456 8.98 1.19 26.17
N PRO A 457 8.48 1.68 27.32
CA PRO A 457 7.42 2.67 27.34
C PRO A 457 7.95 3.99 26.75
N LEU A 458 7.20 4.57 25.81
CA LEU A 458 7.53 5.85 25.17
C LEU A 458 7.17 7.03 26.07
N THR A 459 7.93 7.19 27.16
CA THR A 459 7.65 8.18 28.20
C THR A 459 7.76 9.61 27.63
N TRP A 460 6.83 10.50 28.00
CA TRP A 460 6.69 11.88 27.54
C TRP A 460 6.33 12.07 26.06
N GLN A 461 5.93 10.99 25.38
CA GLN A 461 5.59 10.99 23.95
C GLN A 461 4.33 10.15 23.68
N GLN A 462 3.49 9.96 24.70
CA GLN A 462 2.40 8.98 24.68
C GLN A 462 1.30 9.36 23.69
N ALA A 463 0.97 10.64 23.56
CA ALA A 463 -0.07 11.08 22.62
C ALA A 463 0.33 10.85 21.15
N GLU A 464 1.57 11.19 20.81
CA GLU A 464 2.11 10.98 19.46
C GLU A 464 2.30 9.49 19.16
N ALA A 465 2.90 8.75 20.11
CA ALA A 465 3.08 7.31 20.02
C ALA A 465 1.74 6.57 19.85
N PHE A 466 0.72 6.94 20.63
CA PHE A 466 -0.62 6.38 20.52
C PHE A 466 -1.21 6.64 19.13
N THR A 467 -1.09 7.87 18.62
CA THR A 467 -1.60 8.24 17.30
C THR A 467 -0.92 7.43 16.20
N ALA A 468 0.38 7.19 16.31
CA ALA A 468 1.14 6.38 15.37
C ALA A 468 0.86 4.87 15.51
N ALA A 469 0.59 4.37 16.71
CA ALA A 469 0.40 2.94 16.99
C ALA A 469 -1.05 2.46 16.82
N ALA A 470 -2.02 3.21 17.32
CA ALA A 470 -3.42 2.77 17.42
C ALA A 470 -4.29 3.15 16.22
N LEU A 471 -3.82 4.07 15.36
CA LEU A 471 -4.56 4.54 14.19
C LEU A 471 -3.91 3.99 12.90
N PRO A 472 -4.68 3.38 11.97
CA PRO A 472 -4.15 2.84 10.71
C PRO A 472 -3.89 3.94 9.68
N LEU A 473 -3.06 4.91 10.03
CA LEU A 473 -2.81 6.11 9.22
C LEU A 473 -1.39 6.14 8.63
N ALA A 474 -0.56 5.15 8.96
CA ALA A 474 0.83 5.00 8.54
C ALA A 474 1.64 6.27 8.81
N LEU A 475 1.47 6.83 10.01
CA LEU A 475 2.19 8.01 10.48
C LEU A 475 3.61 7.61 10.93
N ALA A 476 4.52 8.58 10.89
CA ALA A 476 5.81 8.45 11.57
C ALA A 476 5.58 8.32 13.07
N ALA A 477 6.41 7.53 13.72
CA ALA A 477 6.43 7.32 15.16
C ALA A 477 7.73 7.90 15.71
#